data_AF-A0A7K1L386-F1
#
_entry.id   AF-A0A7K1L386-F1
#
_cell.length_a   1.000
_cell.length_b   1.000
_cell.length_c   1.000
_cell.angle_alpha   90.00
_cell.angle_beta   90.00
_cell.angle_gamma   90.00
#
_symmetry.space_group_name_H-M   'P 1'
#
loop_
_entity.id
_entity.type
_entity.pdbx_description
1 polymer ?
#
loop_
_entity_poly.entity_id
_entity_poly.type
_entity_poly.pdbx_seq_one_letter_code
_entity_poly.pdbx_strand_id
1 'polypeptide(L)'
;MPESARTIGPADLFVLLYDAIGDGVFQDWTATRWYEDPQIRQEAERIASTVLDTGSLPPGQVEETITERGDLGRFVLLLGLDIALAHASPYGPYYDAPRLTGLLVTYLTEGRLNGPETSGALLPRCAFPGRPLGRRSKAEFFGVHRVPQAEWERIDHRVLPAVHDPHFSRDAPVPVGCAPVLETFDDIEIEFEERLGMTVYRLRPMDSAGIRSRIKAIVRRLDESGAQLAVMPESSLSEALLEHWKEVAFDTAGRDRDRHPLRFLLVGTGPVGGGDPPPNRAVLIDRWTGRELLVQDKLSGFTLDAAQMRLWRLPDAPREGTAEEYTATGTRVAVLDSSLGRLATLICEDLSRSIGWEREVQACGVSHLLVPIFSKPIIEYRWEQQGAERQVSGLGSWVVVSNSLAVGAAIPDEDLQGTRHTCLVAGPADLERAAYGTELQFGSASTGAELGRLATAELPRVLPGAAYDVWHAHLPGTK
;
A
#
# COMPACT_ATOMS: atom_id res chain seq x y z
N MET A 1 -40.33 18.58 -24.09
CA MET A 1 -40.04 18.16 -22.70
C MET A 1 -38.53 18.28 -22.55
N PRO A 2 -38.02 19.17 -21.68
CA PRO A 2 -36.58 19.32 -21.50
C PRO A 2 -36.03 18.08 -20.79
N GLU A 3 -34.84 17.64 -21.20
CA GLU A 3 -34.06 16.62 -20.50
C GLU A 3 -34.04 16.92 -19.01
N SER A 4 -34.51 15.97 -18.21
CA SER A 4 -34.44 16.02 -16.76
C SER A 4 -33.00 16.32 -16.35
N ALA A 5 -32.77 17.47 -15.69
CA ALA A 5 -31.51 17.78 -15.05
C ALA A 5 -31.15 16.60 -14.13
N ARG A 6 -30.19 15.79 -14.58
CA ARG A 6 -29.77 14.59 -13.87
C ARG A 6 -29.22 15.06 -12.52
N THR A 7 -29.83 14.62 -11.43
CA THR A 7 -29.36 14.96 -10.09
C THR A 7 -27.93 14.43 -9.93
N ILE A 8 -26.98 15.32 -9.68
CA ILE A 8 -25.58 14.96 -9.47
C ILE A 8 -25.50 14.12 -8.18
N GLY A 9 -24.84 12.97 -8.25
CA GLY A 9 -24.66 12.10 -7.08
C GLY A 9 -23.78 12.77 -6.01
N PRO A 10 -23.90 12.40 -4.72
CA PRO A 10 -23.14 13.04 -3.65
C PRO A 10 -21.62 12.90 -3.81
N ALA A 11 -21.14 11.77 -4.35
CA ALA A 11 -19.72 11.57 -4.65
C ALA A 11 -19.22 12.49 -5.78
N ASP A 12 -19.99 12.62 -6.86
CA ASP A 12 -19.68 13.54 -7.96
C ASP A 12 -19.70 15.00 -7.51
N LEU A 13 -20.72 15.36 -6.70
CA LEU A 13 -20.83 16.69 -6.12
C LEU A 13 -19.65 17.01 -5.20
N PHE A 14 -19.21 16.05 -4.38
CA PHE A 14 -18.01 16.21 -3.55
C PHE A 14 -16.79 16.55 -4.39
N VAL A 15 -16.55 15.81 -5.48
CA VAL A 15 -15.41 16.06 -6.38
C VAL A 15 -15.47 17.46 -6.98
N LEU A 16 -16.63 17.86 -7.52
CA LEU A 16 -16.80 19.19 -8.12
C LEU A 16 -16.56 20.31 -7.11
N LEU A 17 -17.08 20.18 -5.89
CA LEU A 17 -16.87 21.16 -4.83
C LEU A 17 -15.42 21.20 -4.33
N TYR A 18 -14.78 20.03 -4.22
CA TYR A 18 -13.39 19.89 -3.78
C TYR A 18 -12.43 20.52 -4.79
N ASP A 19 -12.66 20.31 -6.08
CA ASP A 19 -11.83 20.88 -7.14
C ASP A 19 -12.08 22.41 -7.28
N ALA A 20 -13.30 22.88 -6.97
CA ALA A 20 -13.66 24.30 -7.08
C ALA A 20 -13.24 25.17 -5.88
N ILE A 21 -13.13 24.61 -4.66
CA ILE A 21 -12.71 25.39 -3.49
C ILE A 21 -11.20 25.65 -3.54
N GLY A 22 -10.80 26.92 -3.43
CA GLY A 22 -9.41 27.32 -3.58
C GLY A 22 -8.50 26.78 -2.47
N ASP A 23 -7.30 26.33 -2.83
CA ASP A 23 -6.33 25.78 -1.86
C ASP A 23 -5.90 26.80 -0.81
N GLY A 24 -6.02 28.11 -1.09
CA GLY A 24 -5.76 29.20 -0.15
C GLY A 24 -6.52 29.08 1.17
N VAL A 25 -7.75 28.56 1.12
CA VAL A 25 -8.61 28.30 2.31
C VAL A 25 -7.96 27.30 3.28
N PHE A 26 -7.15 26.38 2.75
CA PHE A 26 -6.45 25.34 3.49
C PHE A 26 -4.98 25.70 3.76
N GLN A 27 -4.49 26.83 3.22
CA GLN A 27 -3.13 27.38 3.39
C GLN A 27 -3.00 28.40 4.53
N ASP A 28 -4.08 28.80 5.18
CA ASP A 28 -4.07 29.49 6.49
C ASP A 28 -4.91 28.73 7.56
N TRP A 29 -5.27 29.39 8.66
CA TRP A 29 -6.08 28.78 9.73
C TRP A 29 -7.59 28.77 9.44
N THR A 30 -8.03 29.22 8.26
CA THR A 30 -9.44 29.43 7.93
C THR A 30 -10.22 28.12 7.97
N ALA A 31 -9.81 27.11 7.20
CA ALA A 31 -10.47 25.79 7.21
C ALA A 31 -10.47 25.15 8.61
N THR A 32 -9.38 25.28 9.37
CA THR A 32 -9.30 24.75 10.74
C THR A 32 -10.32 25.42 11.66
N ARG A 33 -10.43 26.75 11.61
CA ARG A 33 -11.41 27.49 12.42
C ARG A 33 -12.84 27.13 12.04
N TRP A 34 -13.12 26.99 10.74
CA TRP A 34 -14.41 26.52 10.28
C TRP A 34 -14.73 25.11 10.76
N TYR A 35 -13.74 24.22 10.69
CA TYR A 35 -13.86 22.85 11.16
C TYR A 35 -14.11 22.75 12.67
N GLU A 36 -13.56 23.67 13.48
CA GLU A 36 -13.75 23.70 14.93
C GLU A 36 -15.03 24.41 15.38
N ASP A 37 -15.70 25.14 14.49
CA ASP A 37 -16.94 25.87 14.78
C ASP A 37 -18.13 24.90 14.92
N PRO A 38 -18.79 24.82 16.09
CA PRO A 38 -19.94 23.96 16.30
C PRO A 38 -21.12 24.26 15.36
N GLN A 39 -21.31 25.52 14.95
CA GLN A 39 -22.42 25.89 14.05
C GLN A 39 -22.20 25.33 12.64
N ILE A 40 -20.95 25.36 12.17
CA ILE A 40 -20.57 24.78 10.87
C ILE A 40 -20.75 23.26 10.90
N ARG A 41 -20.34 22.59 11.99
CA ARG A 41 -20.58 21.14 12.17
C ARG A 41 -22.06 20.79 12.17
N GLN A 42 -22.87 21.52 12.93
CA GLN A 42 -24.31 21.30 12.96
C GLN A 42 -24.97 21.51 11.58
N GLU A 43 -24.45 22.43 10.77
CA GLU A 43 -24.93 22.60 9.40
C GLU A 43 -24.51 21.46 8.47
N ALA A 44 -23.25 21.01 8.57
CA ALA A 44 -22.77 19.84 7.86
C ALA A 44 -23.57 18.58 8.23
N GLU A 45 -23.92 18.38 9.51
CA GLU A 45 -24.76 17.26 9.97
C GLU A 45 -26.18 17.30 9.38
N ARG A 46 -26.77 18.49 9.22
CA ARG A 46 -28.08 18.65 8.55
C ARG A 46 -27.99 18.27 7.07
N ILE A 47 -26.93 18.69 6.40
CA ILE A 47 -26.64 18.31 5.01
C ILE A 47 -26.45 16.78 4.91
N ALA A 48 -25.64 16.19 5.79
CA ALA A 48 -25.41 14.75 5.84
C ALA A 48 -26.72 13.98 6.03
N SER A 49 -27.56 14.40 6.97
CA SER A 49 -28.88 13.80 7.22
C SER A 49 -29.75 13.83 5.97
N THR A 50 -29.75 14.94 5.24
CA THR A 50 -30.52 15.09 3.99
C THR A 50 -30.04 14.10 2.92
N VAL A 51 -28.72 13.91 2.79
CA VAL A 51 -28.11 12.93 1.86
C VAL A 51 -28.41 11.50 2.29
N LEU A 52 -28.35 11.20 3.59
CA LEU A 52 -28.65 9.86 4.11
C LEU A 52 -30.13 9.49 3.90
N ASP A 53 -31.05 10.45 4.06
CA ASP A 53 -32.49 10.24 3.91
C ASP A 53 -32.92 10.11 2.43
N THR A 54 -32.31 10.90 1.55
CA THR A 54 -32.78 11.07 0.16
C THR A 54 -31.83 10.52 -0.90
N GLY A 55 -30.57 10.27 -0.56
CA GLY A 55 -29.50 9.86 -1.47
C GLY A 55 -28.91 10.99 -2.31
N SER A 56 -29.34 12.25 -2.12
CA SER A 56 -28.87 13.39 -2.91
C SER A 56 -28.98 14.72 -2.14
N LEU A 57 -28.43 15.80 -2.69
CA LEU A 57 -28.73 17.17 -2.25
C LEU A 57 -29.52 17.90 -3.34
N PRO A 58 -30.59 18.63 -2.97
CA PRO A 58 -31.30 19.49 -3.92
C PRO A 58 -30.35 20.55 -4.53
N PRO A 59 -30.28 20.67 -5.87
CA PRO A 59 -29.38 21.64 -6.52
C PRO A 59 -29.59 23.09 -6.05
N GLY A 60 -30.84 23.50 -5.84
CA GLY A 60 -31.15 24.86 -5.35
C GLY A 60 -30.56 25.14 -3.96
N GLN A 61 -30.53 24.15 -3.07
CA GLN A 61 -29.91 24.28 -1.74
C GLN A 61 -28.40 24.42 -1.85
N VAL A 62 -27.76 23.67 -2.77
CA VAL A 62 -26.32 23.77 -3.05
C VAL A 62 -25.97 25.16 -3.58
N GLU A 63 -26.71 25.63 -4.58
CA GLU A 63 -26.51 26.95 -5.19
C GLU A 63 -26.70 28.08 -4.18
N GLU A 64 -27.79 28.07 -3.42
CA GLU A 64 -28.08 29.06 -2.36
C GLU A 64 -26.93 29.12 -1.33
N THR A 65 -26.52 27.96 -0.80
CA THR A 65 -25.43 27.88 0.19
C THR A 65 -24.12 28.47 -0.34
N ILE A 66 -23.78 28.21 -1.61
CA ILE A 66 -22.55 28.71 -2.23
C ILE A 66 -22.67 30.21 -2.56
N THR A 67 -23.81 30.66 -3.08
CA THR A 67 -24.03 32.08 -3.41
C THR A 67 -23.97 32.95 -2.17
N GLU A 68 -24.56 32.51 -1.06
CA GLU A 68 -24.59 33.28 0.18
C GLU A 68 -23.24 33.32 0.91
N ARG A 69 -22.50 32.20 0.91
CA ARG A 69 -21.34 32.02 1.81
C ARG A 69 -20.01 31.76 1.08
N GLY A 70 -20.00 31.68 -0.24
CA GLY A 70 -18.81 31.43 -1.04
C GLY A 70 -18.09 30.14 -0.62
N ASP A 71 -16.80 30.25 -0.31
CA ASP A 71 -15.96 29.09 0.06
C ASP A 71 -16.31 28.47 1.40
N LEU A 72 -16.86 29.25 2.35
CA LEU A 72 -17.41 28.68 3.58
C LEU A 72 -18.60 27.76 3.25
N GLY A 73 -19.47 28.17 2.33
CA GLY A 73 -20.59 27.35 1.86
C GLY A 73 -20.11 26.05 1.22
N ARG A 74 -19.09 26.12 0.35
CA ARG A 74 -18.45 24.93 -0.24
C ARG A 74 -17.86 24.01 0.83
N PHE A 75 -17.16 24.56 1.82
CA PHE A 75 -16.56 23.79 2.91
C PHE A 75 -17.63 23.06 3.76
N VAL A 76 -18.72 23.75 4.11
CA VAL A 76 -19.85 23.17 4.85
C VAL A 76 -20.50 22.01 4.07
N LEU A 77 -20.72 22.21 2.76
CA LEU A 77 -21.24 21.16 1.87
C LEU A 77 -20.28 19.96 1.78
N LEU A 78 -18.98 20.20 1.61
CA LEU A 78 -17.97 19.13 1.58
C LEU A 78 -17.94 18.33 2.88
N LEU A 79 -18.02 18.99 4.04
CA LEU A 79 -18.05 18.31 5.34
C LEU A 79 -19.31 17.47 5.50
N GLY A 80 -20.48 18.00 5.10
CA GLY A 80 -21.73 17.23 5.17
C GLY A 80 -21.75 16.03 4.22
N LEU A 81 -21.20 16.19 3.02
CA LEU A 81 -21.03 15.09 2.07
C LEU A 81 -20.03 14.04 2.58
N ASP A 82 -18.91 14.43 3.18
CA ASP A 82 -17.93 13.51 3.78
C ASP A 82 -18.57 12.64 4.89
N ILE A 83 -19.34 13.27 5.78
CA ILE A 83 -20.08 12.56 6.84
C ILE A 83 -21.04 11.53 6.22
N ALA A 84 -21.80 11.91 5.18
CA ALA A 84 -22.70 10.96 4.52
C ALA A 84 -21.93 9.84 3.80
N LEU A 85 -20.85 10.16 3.10
CA LEU A 85 -20.02 9.20 2.36
C LEU A 85 -19.33 8.17 3.26
N ALA A 86 -19.11 8.49 4.55
CA ALA A 86 -18.63 7.52 5.54
C ALA A 86 -19.53 6.27 5.64
N HIS A 87 -20.84 6.41 5.38
CA HIS A 87 -21.80 5.30 5.37
C HIS A 87 -21.77 4.46 4.08
N ALA A 88 -21.08 4.93 3.03
CA ALA A 88 -20.86 4.19 1.80
C ALA A 88 -19.48 3.50 1.75
N SER A 89 -18.65 3.70 2.78
CA SER A 89 -17.29 3.16 2.80
C SER A 89 -17.25 1.72 3.28
N PRO A 90 -16.51 0.83 2.58
CA PRO A 90 -16.28 -0.54 3.06
C PRO A 90 -15.40 -0.57 4.32
N TYR A 91 -14.62 0.49 4.55
CA TYR A 91 -13.74 0.65 5.71
C TYR A 91 -14.42 1.39 6.86
N GLY A 92 -15.64 1.89 6.67
CA GLY A 92 -16.39 2.57 7.72
C GLY A 92 -16.96 1.58 8.74
N PRO A 93 -17.26 2.01 9.98
CA PRO A 93 -18.04 1.22 10.93
C PRO A 93 -19.55 1.28 10.64
N TYR A 94 -19.98 2.10 9.68
CA TYR A 94 -21.38 2.42 9.42
C TYR A 94 -21.89 1.67 8.18
N TYR A 95 -22.99 0.94 8.34
CA TYR A 95 -23.59 0.15 7.27
C TYR A 95 -25.10 0.40 7.10
N ASP A 96 -25.64 1.42 7.79
CA ASP A 96 -27.08 1.71 7.83
C ASP A 96 -27.43 2.97 7.02
N ALA A 97 -27.22 2.91 5.70
CA ALA A 97 -27.64 3.96 4.78
C ALA A 97 -28.09 3.39 3.43
N PRO A 98 -29.31 2.80 3.34
CA PRO A 98 -29.79 2.14 2.12
C PRO A 98 -29.80 3.04 0.87
N ARG A 99 -29.95 4.36 1.06
CA ARG A 99 -29.93 5.34 -0.03
C ARG A 99 -28.55 5.51 -0.69
N LEU A 100 -27.49 5.14 0.02
CA LEU A 100 -26.10 5.23 -0.45
C LEU A 100 -25.55 3.88 -0.93
N THR A 101 -26.32 2.80 -0.86
CA THR A 101 -25.90 1.47 -1.34
C THR A 101 -25.43 1.51 -2.79
N GLY A 102 -26.04 2.35 -3.64
CA GLY A 102 -25.59 2.53 -5.03
C GLY A 102 -24.14 2.98 -5.14
N LEU A 103 -23.65 3.86 -4.24
CA LEU A 103 -22.26 4.32 -4.24
C LEU A 103 -21.29 3.21 -3.83
N LEU A 104 -21.65 2.42 -2.82
CA LEU A 104 -20.85 1.27 -2.42
C LEU A 104 -20.76 0.27 -3.58
N VAL A 105 -21.87 -0.02 -4.26
CA VAL A 105 -21.88 -0.89 -5.44
C VAL A 105 -20.97 -0.33 -6.53
N THR A 106 -21.10 0.96 -6.88
CA THR A 106 -20.21 1.62 -7.85
C THR A 106 -18.74 1.47 -7.45
N TYR A 107 -18.40 1.68 -6.19
CA TYR A 107 -17.01 1.49 -5.74
C TYR A 107 -16.55 0.04 -5.86
N LEU A 108 -17.38 -0.93 -5.47
CA LEU A 108 -17.04 -2.36 -5.56
C LEU A 108 -16.91 -2.86 -7.01
N THR A 109 -17.57 -2.23 -7.98
CA THR A 109 -17.52 -2.63 -9.40
C THR A 109 -16.56 -1.80 -10.25
N GLU A 110 -16.48 -0.49 -10.00
CA GLU A 110 -15.71 0.47 -10.80
C GLU A 110 -14.43 0.96 -10.11
N GLY A 111 -14.21 0.61 -8.83
CA GLY A 111 -13.04 1.03 -8.05
C GLY A 111 -13.09 2.46 -7.51
N ARG A 112 -14.17 3.21 -7.74
CA ARG A 112 -14.33 4.61 -7.30
C ARG A 112 -15.77 4.93 -6.93
N LEU A 113 -15.96 5.90 -6.03
CA LEU A 113 -17.29 6.31 -5.55
C LEU A 113 -18.04 7.20 -6.55
N ASN A 114 -17.31 8.02 -7.32
CA ASN A 114 -17.89 8.95 -8.30
C ASN A 114 -18.21 8.26 -9.63
N GLY A 115 -19.15 8.82 -10.38
CA GLY A 115 -19.58 8.31 -11.68
C GLY A 115 -18.56 8.58 -12.80
N PRO A 116 -18.75 7.92 -13.96
CA PRO A 116 -17.83 8.02 -15.10
C PRO A 116 -17.78 9.40 -15.78
N GLU A 117 -18.78 10.25 -15.53
CA GLU A 117 -18.86 11.61 -16.06
C GLU A 117 -17.95 12.59 -15.29
N THR A 118 -17.50 12.22 -14.09
CA THR A 118 -16.62 13.01 -13.24
C THR A 118 -15.18 12.52 -13.35
N SER A 119 -14.24 13.42 -13.62
CA SER A 119 -12.84 13.09 -13.87
C SER A 119 -12.11 12.60 -12.61
N GLY A 120 -11.13 11.71 -12.80
CA GLY A 120 -10.34 11.07 -11.76
C GLY A 120 -11.16 10.11 -10.90
N ALA A 121 -10.78 10.00 -9.63
CA ALA A 121 -11.47 9.13 -8.67
C ALA A 121 -11.69 9.83 -7.33
N LEU A 122 -12.75 9.40 -6.66
CA LEU A 122 -13.02 9.62 -5.25
C LEU A 122 -12.98 8.26 -4.55
N LEU A 123 -12.03 8.09 -3.65
CA LEU A 123 -11.79 6.84 -2.95
C LEU A 123 -12.10 6.98 -1.46
N PRO A 124 -12.61 5.94 -0.79
CA PRO A 124 -12.64 5.92 0.66
C PRO A 124 -11.21 5.93 1.20
N ARG A 125 -10.99 6.62 2.32
CA ARG A 125 -9.68 6.70 2.95
C ARG A 125 -9.36 5.45 3.76
N CYS A 126 -8.11 5.00 3.62
CA CYS A 126 -7.59 3.80 4.30
C CYS A 126 -6.44 4.12 5.28
N ALA A 127 -5.83 5.30 5.13
CA ALA A 127 -4.76 5.76 5.99
C ALA A 127 -4.76 7.29 6.07
N PHE A 128 -4.10 7.79 7.11
CA PHE A 128 -3.81 9.20 7.28
C PHE A 128 -2.38 9.32 7.80
N PRO A 129 -1.67 10.41 7.49
CA PRO A 129 -0.28 10.62 7.89
C PRO A 129 -0.02 10.28 9.36
N GLY A 130 0.99 9.46 9.65
CA GLY A 130 1.38 9.00 11.00
C GLY A 130 2.14 10.05 11.82
N ARG A 131 2.03 11.33 11.45
CA ARG A 131 2.65 12.47 12.15
C ARG A 131 1.67 13.07 13.18
N PRO A 132 2.18 13.82 14.18
CA PRO A 132 1.34 14.56 15.10
C PRO A 132 0.25 15.36 14.41
N LEU A 133 -0.96 15.32 14.98
CA LEU A 133 -2.04 16.18 14.52
C LEU A 133 -1.60 17.64 14.61
N GLY A 134 -1.58 18.29 13.46
CA GLY A 134 -1.24 19.68 13.34
C GLY A 134 -2.14 20.36 12.34
N ARG A 135 -1.60 21.36 11.67
CA ARG A 135 -2.28 22.01 10.55
C ARG A 135 -2.54 20.98 9.44
N ARG A 136 -3.82 20.79 9.13
CA ARG A 136 -4.28 19.84 8.12
C ARG A 136 -4.06 20.38 6.71
N SER A 137 -3.61 19.52 5.81
CA SER A 137 -3.73 19.77 4.36
C SER A 137 -5.18 19.62 3.91
N LYS A 138 -5.52 20.12 2.72
CA LYS A 138 -6.88 20.01 2.15
C LYS A 138 -7.42 18.57 2.17
N ALA A 139 -6.60 17.61 1.78
CA ALA A 139 -6.99 16.20 1.79
C ALA A 139 -7.23 15.67 3.21
N GLU A 140 -6.49 16.15 4.22
CA GLU A 140 -6.57 15.68 5.61
C GLU A 140 -7.84 16.15 6.36
N PHE A 141 -8.67 17.01 5.77
CA PHE A 141 -9.94 17.42 6.35
C PHE A 141 -11.07 16.41 6.16
N PHE A 142 -10.92 15.47 5.24
CA PHE A 142 -12.00 14.58 4.79
C PHE A 142 -11.56 13.12 4.88
N GLY A 143 -12.50 12.23 5.20
CA GLY A 143 -12.27 10.78 5.19
C GLY A 143 -12.46 10.12 3.82
N VAL A 144 -12.53 10.91 2.75
CA VAL A 144 -12.34 10.47 1.37
C VAL A 144 -11.07 11.05 0.76
N HIS A 145 -10.57 10.41 -0.30
CA HIS A 145 -9.45 10.86 -1.12
C HIS A 145 -9.92 11.27 -2.50
N ARG A 146 -9.70 12.54 -2.84
CA ARG A 146 -9.76 12.99 -4.22
C ARG A 146 -8.44 12.64 -4.92
N VAL A 147 -8.50 11.76 -5.92
CA VAL A 147 -7.40 11.43 -6.83
C VAL A 147 -7.62 12.16 -8.16
N PRO A 148 -6.82 13.17 -8.51
CA PRO A 148 -7.01 13.88 -9.77
C PRO A 148 -6.77 12.99 -10.99
N GLN A 149 -7.29 13.40 -12.15
CA GLN A 149 -7.28 12.58 -13.36
C GLN A 149 -5.86 12.18 -13.80
N ALA A 150 -4.89 13.09 -13.70
CA ALA A 150 -3.52 12.84 -14.15
C ALA A 150 -2.84 11.73 -13.33
N GLU A 151 -3.04 11.71 -12.02
CA GLU A 151 -2.58 10.63 -11.15
C GLU A 151 -3.37 9.34 -11.40
N TRP A 152 -4.70 9.42 -11.53
CA TRP A 152 -5.56 8.26 -11.77
C TRP A 152 -5.18 7.50 -13.05
N GLU A 153 -4.79 8.23 -14.11
CA GLU A 153 -4.30 7.64 -15.36
C GLU A 153 -3.01 6.83 -15.20
N ARG A 154 -2.30 6.98 -14.08
CA ARG A 154 -1.06 6.26 -13.76
C ARG A 154 -1.27 5.17 -12.70
N ILE A 155 -2.51 4.91 -12.31
CA ILE A 155 -2.85 3.90 -11.29
C ILE A 155 -3.60 2.73 -11.97
N ASP A 156 -3.21 1.49 -11.67
CA ASP A 156 -4.05 0.30 -11.92
C ASP A 156 -4.72 -0.07 -10.60
N HIS A 157 -5.92 0.47 -10.38
CA HIS A 157 -6.68 0.26 -9.14
C HIS A 157 -7.68 -0.87 -9.31
N ARG A 158 -7.74 -1.75 -8.31
CA ARG A 158 -8.69 -2.85 -8.25
C ARG A 158 -9.26 -3.00 -6.85
N VAL A 159 -10.52 -3.41 -6.79
CA VAL A 159 -11.17 -3.82 -5.54
C VAL A 159 -11.35 -5.32 -5.56
N LEU A 160 -10.87 -5.99 -4.51
CA LEU A 160 -11.03 -7.43 -4.37
C LEU A 160 -12.51 -7.75 -4.14
N PRO A 161 -13.14 -8.64 -4.94
CA PRO A 161 -14.54 -9.01 -4.72
C PRO A 161 -14.73 -9.62 -3.34
N ALA A 162 -15.81 -9.27 -2.64
CA ALA A 162 -16.07 -9.72 -1.26
C ALA A 162 -16.06 -11.25 -1.07
N VAL A 163 -16.37 -12.02 -2.12
CA VAL A 163 -16.30 -13.49 -2.11
C VAL A 163 -14.87 -14.04 -2.07
N HIS A 164 -13.90 -13.23 -2.47
CA HIS A 164 -12.47 -13.55 -2.50
C HIS A 164 -11.69 -12.80 -1.40
N ASP A 165 -12.27 -11.74 -0.85
CA ASP A 165 -11.67 -10.95 0.22
C ASP A 165 -11.67 -11.73 1.54
N PRO A 166 -10.50 -12.09 2.10
CA PRO A 166 -10.44 -12.59 3.46
C PRO A 166 -11.00 -11.55 4.42
N HIS A 167 -11.61 -11.95 5.53
CA HIS A 167 -12.05 -11.00 6.55
C HIS A 167 -10.93 -10.75 7.56
N PHE A 168 -10.24 -9.61 7.44
CA PHE A 168 -9.32 -9.11 8.44
C PHE A 168 -10.09 -8.26 9.46
N SER A 169 -10.17 -8.73 10.70
CA SER A 169 -10.80 -7.97 11.77
C SER A 169 -9.96 -6.75 12.12
N ARG A 170 -10.61 -5.60 12.21
CA ARG A 170 -9.99 -4.31 12.52
C ARG A 170 -9.44 -4.25 13.95
N ASP A 171 -10.02 -5.05 14.84
CA ASP A 171 -9.68 -5.10 16.27
C ASP A 171 -8.49 -6.04 16.54
N ALA A 172 -7.96 -6.70 15.52
CA ALA A 172 -6.91 -7.71 15.66
C ALA A 172 -5.72 -7.41 14.74
N PRO A 173 -4.49 -7.47 15.26
CA PRO A 173 -3.30 -7.35 14.42
C PRO A 173 -3.16 -8.58 13.52
N VAL A 174 -2.70 -8.34 12.29
CA VAL A 174 -2.51 -9.35 11.24
C VAL A 174 -1.05 -9.81 11.25
N PRO A 175 -0.76 -11.09 11.56
CA PRO A 175 0.60 -11.61 11.54
C PRO A 175 1.16 -11.69 10.12
N VAL A 176 2.40 -11.23 9.97
CA VAL A 176 3.11 -11.12 8.69
C VAL A 176 4.32 -12.06 8.67
N GLY A 177 4.36 -12.97 7.70
CA GLY A 177 5.49 -13.86 7.47
C GLY A 177 6.42 -13.36 6.35
N CYS A 178 7.68 -13.11 6.68
CA CYS A 178 8.72 -12.87 5.66
C CYS A 178 9.69 -14.05 5.66
N ALA A 179 10.03 -14.61 4.51
CA ALA A 179 11.04 -15.65 4.39
C ALA A 179 12.13 -15.21 3.40
N PRO A 180 13.43 -15.47 3.64
CA PRO A 180 14.47 -14.93 2.76
C PRO A 180 14.53 -15.56 1.37
N VAL A 181 14.03 -16.79 1.21
CA VAL A 181 14.06 -17.59 -0.04
C VAL A 181 15.47 -17.90 -0.59
N LEU A 182 16.31 -16.90 -0.85
CA LEU A 182 17.68 -17.04 -1.35
C LEU A 182 18.66 -16.96 -0.17
N GLU A 183 19.52 -17.97 -0.04
CA GLU A 183 20.48 -18.12 1.06
C GLU A 183 21.88 -17.62 0.71
N THR A 184 22.37 -17.94 -0.47
CA THR A 184 23.72 -17.61 -0.95
C THR A 184 23.66 -17.17 -2.42
N PHE A 185 24.80 -16.77 -2.99
CA PHE A 185 24.87 -16.50 -4.42
C PHE A 185 24.69 -17.74 -5.31
N ASP A 186 24.70 -18.96 -4.76
CA ASP A 186 24.39 -20.18 -5.54
C ASP A 186 22.89 -20.28 -5.88
N ASP A 187 22.05 -19.51 -5.21
CA ASP A 187 20.61 -19.44 -5.46
C ASP A 187 20.24 -18.41 -6.55
N ILE A 188 21.22 -17.67 -7.10
CA ILE A 188 20.99 -16.56 -8.03
C ILE A 188 22.03 -16.52 -9.15
N GLU A 189 21.56 -16.38 -10.38
CA GLU A 189 22.38 -16.04 -11.52
C GLU A 189 22.61 -14.53 -11.55
N ILE A 190 23.88 -14.14 -11.59
CA ILE A 190 24.32 -12.73 -11.63
C ILE A 190 25.14 -12.56 -12.91
N GLU A 191 24.67 -11.71 -13.82
CA GLU A 191 25.36 -11.43 -15.08
C GLU A 191 25.76 -9.95 -15.12
N PHE A 192 26.99 -9.67 -15.56
CA PHE A 192 27.45 -8.33 -15.91
C PHE A 192 27.78 -8.30 -17.41
N GLU A 193 27.30 -7.28 -18.11
CA GLU A 193 27.56 -7.09 -19.54
C GLU A 193 27.67 -5.60 -19.90
N GLU A 194 28.28 -5.30 -21.04
CA GLU A 194 28.31 -3.95 -21.60
C GLU A 194 27.14 -3.76 -22.57
N ARG A 195 26.27 -2.76 -22.32
CA ARG A 195 25.18 -2.37 -23.21
C ARG A 195 25.14 -0.86 -23.39
N LEU A 196 25.03 -0.41 -24.64
CA LEU A 196 24.94 1.02 -24.99
C LEU A 196 26.07 1.87 -24.38
N GLY A 197 27.26 1.28 -24.18
CA GLY A 197 28.42 1.95 -23.57
C GLY A 197 28.36 2.08 -22.04
N MET A 198 27.48 1.31 -21.39
CA MET A 198 27.35 1.26 -19.93
C MET A 198 27.44 -0.19 -19.46
N THR A 199 28.08 -0.41 -18.32
CA THR A 199 27.97 -1.68 -17.62
C THR A 199 26.56 -1.83 -17.07
N VAL A 200 25.92 -2.96 -17.36
CA VAL A 200 24.64 -3.33 -16.79
C VAL A 200 24.72 -4.68 -16.09
N TYR A 201 23.83 -4.93 -15.14
CA TYR A 201 23.75 -6.22 -14.44
C TYR A 201 22.32 -6.79 -14.45
N ARG A 202 22.23 -8.12 -14.34
CA ARG A 202 20.97 -8.86 -14.26
C ARG A 202 21.01 -9.82 -13.09
N LEU A 203 19.86 -9.99 -12.46
CA LEU A 203 19.63 -10.91 -11.35
C LEU A 203 18.49 -11.87 -11.73
N ARG A 204 18.73 -13.18 -11.65
CA ARG A 204 17.68 -14.19 -11.83
C ARG A 204 17.78 -15.28 -10.76
N PRO A 205 16.68 -15.66 -10.09
CA PRO A 205 16.73 -16.79 -9.18
C PRO A 205 16.99 -18.08 -9.95
N MET A 206 17.75 -18.97 -9.37
CA MET A 206 17.92 -20.32 -9.89
C MET A 206 16.61 -21.10 -9.77
N ASP A 207 16.20 -21.82 -10.81
CA ASP A 207 15.08 -22.76 -10.74
C ASP A 207 15.58 -24.15 -10.32
N SER A 208 16.18 -24.23 -9.13
CA SER A 208 16.77 -25.45 -8.61
C SER A 208 15.77 -26.29 -7.82
N ALA A 209 16.03 -27.60 -7.72
CA ALA A 209 15.26 -28.47 -6.82
C ALA A 209 15.33 -28.01 -5.35
N GLY A 210 16.44 -27.38 -4.95
CA GLY A 210 16.62 -26.79 -3.63
C GLY A 210 15.62 -25.66 -3.36
N ILE A 211 15.56 -24.66 -4.25
CA ILE A 211 14.60 -23.54 -4.14
C ILE A 211 13.16 -24.04 -4.19
N ARG A 212 12.82 -24.95 -5.11
CA ARG A 212 11.47 -25.54 -5.19
C ARG A 212 11.06 -26.27 -3.92
N SER A 213 11.97 -26.99 -3.27
CA SER A 213 11.74 -27.63 -1.97
C SER A 213 11.61 -26.60 -0.85
N ARG A 214 12.42 -25.54 -0.88
CA ARG A 214 12.39 -24.44 0.07
C ARG A 214 11.04 -23.73 0.06
N ILE A 215 10.49 -23.44 -1.13
CA ILE A 215 9.16 -22.85 -1.33
C ILE A 215 8.07 -23.67 -0.61
N LYS A 216 8.08 -25.00 -0.78
CA LYS A 216 7.15 -25.90 -0.08
C LYS A 216 7.28 -25.79 1.44
N ALA A 217 8.50 -25.75 1.95
CA ALA A 217 8.76 -25.61 3.37
C ALA A 217 8.30 -24.24 3.91
N ILE A 218 8.48 -23.17 3.15
CA ILE A 218 8.04 -21.82 3.51
C ILE A 218 6.52 -21.77 3.65
N VAL A 219 5.77 -22.22 2.64
CA VAL A 219 4.29 -22.20 2.69
C VAL A 219 3.76 -22.96 3.89
N ARG A 220 4.31 -24.15 4.17
CA ARG A 220 3.94 -24.93 5.35
C ARG A 220 4.22 -24.16 6.65
N ARG A 221 5.40 -23.54 6.77
CA ARG A 221 5.79 -22.79 7.97
C ARG A 221 4.93 -21.54 8.17
N LEU A 222 4.53 -20.88 7.09
CA LEU A 222 3.61 -19.74 7.14
C LEU A 222 2.27 -20.15 7.75
N ASP A 223 1.67 -21.24 7.27
CA ASP A 223 0.42 -21.78 7.83
C ASP A 223 0.60 -22.16 9.31
N GLU A 224 1.64 -22.95 9.64
CA GLU A 224 1.94 -23.39 11.02
C GLU A 224 2.18 -22.21 11.99
N SER A 225 2.67 -21.09 11.48
CA SER A 225 2.99 -19.89 12.27
C SER A 225 1.79 -18.97 12.51
N GLY A 226 0.66 -19.20 11.85
CA GLY A 226 -0.50 -18.32 11.90
C GLY A 226 -0.37 -17.05 11.03
N ALA A 227 0.61 -17.00 10.11
CA ALA A 227 0.75 -15.90 9.17
C ALA A 227 -0.50 -15.79 8.30
N GLN A 228 -0.99 -14.56 8.08
CA GLN A 228 -2.12 -14.30 7.19
C GLN A 228 -1.71 -13.52 5.94
N LEU A 229 -0.68 -12.70 6.07
CA LEU A 229 0.02 -12.01 5.00
C LEU A 229 1.47 -12.53 4.94
N ALA A 230 2.02 -12.67 3.74
CA ALA A 230 3.43 -13.02 3.59
C ALA A 230 4.10 -12.24 2.45
N VAL A 231 5.38 -11.90 2.64
CA VAL A 231 6.18 -11.08 1.72
C VAL A 231 7.54 -11.72 1.49
N MET A 232 7.80 -12.18 0.28
CA MET A 232 9.10 -12.74 -0.12
C MET A 232 9.97 -11.67 -0.82
N PRO A 233 11.30 -11.86 -0.91
CA PRO A 233 12.22 -10.79 -1.32
C PRO A 233 12.28 -10.56 -2.83
N GLU A 234 12.99 -9.51 -3.23
CA GLU A 234 13.29 -9.24 -4.63
C GLU A 234 14.29 -10.27 -5.19
N SER A 235 14.26 -10.43 -6.52
CA SER A 235 15.08 -11.38 -7.29
C SER A 235 14.86 -12.85 -6.93
N SER A 236 13.77 -13.17 -6.22
CA SER A 236 13.40 -14.53 -5.81
C SER A 236 12.32 -15.19 -6.70
N LEU A 237 11.87 -14.48 -7.75
CA LEU A 237 10.81 -14.95 -8.66
C LEU A 237 11.27 -15.03 -10.13
N SER A 238 10.87 -16.10 -10.80
CA SER A 238 10.90 -16.28 -12.26
C SER A 238 9.56 -16.85 -12.71
N GLU A 239 9.27 -16.91 -14.01
CA GLU A 239 8.01 -17.50 -14.50
C GLU A 239 7.80 -18.93 -13.99
N ALA A 240 8.85 -19.77 -14.06
CA ALA A 240 8.77 -21.15 -13.61
C ALA A 240 8.58 -21.29 -12.09
N LEU A 241 9.16 -20.37 -11.31
CA LEU A 241 8.97 -20.33 -9.86
C LEU A 241 7.61 -19.74 -9.47
N LEU A 242 7.06 -18.79 -10.24
CA LEU A 242 5.72 -18.26 -10.03
C LEU A 242 4.66 -19.36 -10.16
N GLU A 243 4.73 -20.15 -11.23
CA GLU A 243 3.82 -21.29 -11.41
C GLU A 243 3.99 -22.31 -10.28
N HIS A 244 5.23 -22.59 -9.87
CA HIS A 244 5.49 -23.47 -8.71
C HIS A 244 4.91 -22.92 -7.40
N TRP A 245 5.01 -21.61 -7.15
CA TRP A 245 4.40 -20.96 -6.00
C TRP A 245 2.87 -21.10 -6.02
N LYS A 246 2.23 -20.89 -7.18
CA LYS A 246 0.77 -21.05 -7.34
C LYS A 246 0.33 -22.49 -7.11
N GLU A 247 1.05 -23.47 -7.66
CA GLU A 247 0.81 -24.90 -7.45
C GLU A 247 0.92 -25.26 -5.97
N VAL A 248 2.05 -24.93 -5.33
CA VAL A 248 2.31 -25.23 -3.93
C VAL A 248 1.29 -24.55 -3.02
N ALA A 249 0.98 -23.28 -3.28
CA ALA A 249 -0.09 -22.58 -2.60
C ALA A 249 -1.38 -23.39 -2.74
N PHE A 250 -1.92 -23.55 -3.94
CA PHE A 250 -3.19 -24.23 -4.15
C PHE A 250 -3.26 -25.62 -3.48
N ASP A 251 -2.23 -26.46 -3.68
CA ASP A 251 -2.17 -27.83 -3.17
C ASP A 251 -2.19 -27.91 -1.64
N THR A 252 -1.61 -26.92 -0.96
CA THR A 252 -1.47 -26.93 0.50
C THR A 252 -2.53 -26.10 1.22
N ALA A 253 -3.47 -25.46 0.51
CA ALA A 253 -4.49 -24.57 1.11
C ALA A 253 -5.34 -25.21 2.19
N GLY A 254 -5.48 -26.54 2.13
CA GLY A 254 -6.46 -27.25 2.94
C GLY A 254 -7.87 -26.67 2.73
N ARG A 255 -8.84 -27.16 3.50
CA ARG A 255 -10.17 -26.52 3.62
C ARG A 255 -10.42 -25.96 5.01
N ASP A 256 -9.50 -26.22 5.94
CA ASP A 256 -9.59 -25.82 7.34
C ASP A 256 -8.90 -24.45 7.51
N ARG A 257 -9.72 -23.40 7.52
CA ARG A 257 -9.26 -22.01 7.55
C ARG A 257 -8.54 -21.65 8.86
N ASP A 258 -8.91 -22.30 9.96
CA ASP A 258 -8.30 -22.06 11.26
C ASP A 258 -6.87 -22.64 11.33
N ARG A 259 -6.61 -23.69 10.53
CA ARG A 259 -5.28 -24.31 10.40
C ARG A 259 -4.43 -23.74 9.27
N HIS A 260 -5.06 -23.11 8.27
CA HIS A 260 -4.40 -22.52 7.10
C HIS A 260 -4.83 -21.05 6.94
N PRO A 261 -4.39 -20.17 7.86
CA PRO A 261 -4.85 -18.78 7.91
C PRO A 261 -4.17 -17.88 6.87
N LEU A 262 -3.15 -18.37 6.14
CA LEU A 262 -2.48 -17.63 5.08
C LEU A 262 -3.46 -17.32 3.94
N ARG A 263 -3.57 -16.04 3.56
CA ARG A 263 -4.46 -15.59 2.48
C ARG A 263 -3.71 -14.83 1.40
N PHE A 264 -2.90 -13.85 1.78
CA PHE A 264 -2.16 -13.01 0.85
C PHE A 264 -0.68 -13.38 0.86
N LEU A 265 -0.14 -13.67 -0.32
CA LEU A 265 1.26 -14.07 -0.49
C LEU A 265 1.90 -13.28 -1.63
N LEU A 266 2.74 -12.29 -1.30
CA LEU A 266 3.63 -11.66 -2.26
C LEU A 266 4.82 -12.60 -2.46
N VAL A 267 4.86 -13.31 -3.58
CA VAL A 267 5.79 -14.43 -3.82
C VAL A 267 7.20 -14.00 -4.22
N GLY A 268 7.49 -12.70 -4.16
CA GLY A 268 8.77 -12.10 -4.48
C GLY A 268 8.71 -11.33 -5.78
N THR A 269 9.88 -10.99 -6.33
CA THR A 269 10.01 -10.28 -7.61
C THR A 269 11.12 -10.86 -8.47
N GLY A 270 11.09 -10.56 -9.77
CA GLY A 270 12.16 -10.90 -10.71
C GLY A 270 11.69 -10.83 -12.16
N PRO A 271 12.43 -11.43 -13.12
CA PRO A 271 12.16 -11.29 -14.56
C PRO A 271 10.90 -12.08 -15.01
N VAL A 272 9.72 -11.54 -14.72
CA VAL A 272 8.41 -12.15 -15.02
C VAL A 272 7.64 -11.26 -16.00
N GLY A 273 7.15 -11.82 -17.09
CA GLY A 273 6.43 -11.10 -18.15
C GLY A 273 7.18 -10.97 -19.49
N GLY A 274 8.42 -11.47 -19.57
CA GLY A 274 9.23 -11.46 -20.81
C GLY A 274 9.79 -10.08 -21.20
N GLY A 275 10.34 -9.96 -22.42
CA GLY A 275 10.96 -8.74 -22.95
C GLY A 275 12.49 -8.66 -22.77
N ASP A 276 13.13 -7.68 -23.42
CA ASP A 276 14.55 -7.34 -23.26
C ASP A 276 14.72 -5.80 -23.30
N PRO A 277 15.00 -5.13 -22.16
CA PRO A 277 15.14 -5.70 -20.83
C PRO A 277 13.82 -6.31 -20.29
N PRO A 278 13.88 -7.38 -19.49
CA PRO A 278 12.70 -7.90 -18.79
C PRO A 278 12.30 -6.94 -17.65
N PRO A 279 11.03 -6.89 -17.24
CA PRO A 279 10.64 -6.17 -16.03
C PRO A 279 11.05 -6.95 -14.78
N ASN A 280 11.43 -6.25 -13.71
CA ASN A 280 11.48 -6.81 -12.37
C ASN A 280 10.08 -6.69 -11.74
N ARG A 281 9.31 -7.79 -11.76
CA ARG A 281 7.88 -7.81 -11.47
C ARG A 281 7.57 -8.54 -10.18
N ALA A 282 6.84 -7.87 -9.29
CA ALA A 282 6.25 -8.45 -8.09
C ALA A 282 4.85 -9.03 -8.38
N VAL A 283 4.51 -10.14 -7.72
CA VAL A 283 3.19 -10.77 -7.84
C VAL A 283 2.64 -11.13 -6.46
N LEU A 284 1.46 -10.59 -6.15
CA LEU A 284 0.65 -10.96 -4.98
C LEU A 284 -0.39 -11.98 -5.42
N ILE A 285 -0.45 -13.14 -4.77
CA ILE A 285 -1.45 -14.18 -5.07
C ILE A 285 -2.42 -14.42 -3.91
N ASP A 286 -3.65 -14.82 -4.25
CA ASP A 286 -4.57 -15.46 -3.30
C ASP A 286 -4.12 -16.90 -3.09
N ARG A 287 -3.77 -17.19 -1.85
CA ARG A 287 -3.29 -18.48 -1.38
C ARG A 287 -4.26 -19.64 -1.68
N TRP A 288 -5.58 -19.42 -1.74
CA TRP A 288 -6.56 -20.51 -1.95
C TRP A 288 -6.97 -20.71 -3.39
N THR A 289 -6.88 -19.67 -4.23
CA THR A 289 -7.26 -19.78 -5.63
C THR A 289 -6.07 -19.81 -6.57
N GLY A 290 -4.86 -19.52 -6.08
CA GLY A 290 -3.66 -19.33 -6.91
C GLY A 290 -3.75 -18.14 -7.87
N ARG A 291 -4.76 -17.27 -7.69
CA ARG A 291 -5.01 -16.15 -8.61
C ARG A 291 -4.07 -15.01 -8.26
N GLU A 292 -3.54 -14.37 -9.28
CA GLU A 292 -2.81 -13.11 -9.14
C GLU A 292 -3.80 -11.99 -8.80
N LEU A 293 -3.55 -11.31 -7.69
CA LEU A 293 -4.39 -10.24 -7.16
C LEU A 293 -3.82 -8.86 -7.51
N LEU A 294 -2.49 -8.70 -7.40
CA LEU A 294 -1.76 -7.47 -7.68
C LEU A 294 -0.44 -7.81 -8.34
N VAL A 295 -0.10 -7.06 -9.40
CA VAL A 295 1.14 -7.20 -10.15
C VAL A 295 1.78 -5.83 -10.28
N GLN A 296 3.04 -5.69 -9.90
CA GLN A 296 3.77 -4.41 -9.94
C GLN A 296 5.12 -4.58 -10.61
N ASP A 297 5.40 -3.77 -11.62
CA ASP A 297 6.73 -3.67 -12.22
C ASP A 297 7.56 -2.63 -11.46
N LYS A 298 8.83 -2.91 -11.22
CA LYS A 298 9.75 -2.01 -10.51
C LYS A 298 9.81 -0.65 -11.20
N LEU A 299 9.64 0.41 -10.41
CA LEU A 299 9.50 1.78 -10.92
C LEU A 299 10.85 2.50 -11.05
N SER A 300 11.87 2.00 -10.37
CA SER A 300 13.25 2.50 -10.42
C SER A 300 14.26 1.37 -10.48
N GLY A 301 15.10 1.37 -11.51
CA GLY A 301 16.31 0.55 -11.53
C GLY A 301 17.30 0.99 -10.45
N PHE A 302 18.04 0.01 -9.91
CA PHE A 302 19.10 0.25 -8.94
C PHE A 302 20.48 0.30 -9.63
N THR A 303 21.30 1.29 -9.28
CA THR A 303 22.68 1.40 -9.78
C THR A 303 23.65 1.00 -8.68
N LEU A 304 24.44 -0.04 -8.96
CA LEU A 304 25.54 -0.47 -8.10
C LEU A 304 26.76 0.42 -8.33
N ASP A 305 27.32 0.98 -7.27
CA ASP A 305 28.65 1.57 -7.32
C ASP A 305 29.76 0.55 -6.99
N ALA A 306 31.01 0.88 -7.32
CA ALA A 306 32.15 0.00 -7.06
C ALA A 306 32.35 -0.33 -5.58
N ALA A 307 31.96 0.53 -4.64
CA ALA A 307 32.06 0.25 -3.21
C ALA A 307 31.02 -0.79 -2.77
N GLN A 308 29.79 -0.70 -3.29
CA GLN A 308 28.72 -1.67 -3.07
C GLN A 308 29.06 -3.02 -3.70
N MET A 309 29.52 -3.04 -4.95
CA MET A 309 29.93 -4.30 -5.60
C MET A 309 31.02 -5.03 -4.82
N ARG A 310 32.02 -4.30 -4.30
CA ARG A 310 33.07 -4.85 -3.43
C ARG A 310 32.55 -5.30 -2.08
N LEU A 311 31.74 -4.47 -1.42
CA LEU A 311 31.16 -4.79 -0.10
C LEU A 311 30.32 -6.05 -0.20
N TRP A 312 29.44 -6.15 -1.21
CA TRP A 312 28.53 -7.27 -1.43
C TRP A 312 29.24 -8.51 -1.96
N ARG A 313 30.50 -8.38 -2.39
CA ARG A 313 31.32 -9.44 -2.97
C ARG A 313 30.62 -10.15 -4.13
N LEU A 314 30.00 -9.35 -5.00
CA LEU A 314 29.25 -9.86 -6.14
C LEU A 314 30.19 -10.67 -7.05
N PRO A 315 29.85 -11.93 -7.39
CA PRO A 315 30.60 -12.73 -8.36
C PRO A 315 30.75 -11.98 -9.68
N ASP A 316 31.94 -12.04 -10.28
CA ASP A 316 32.25 -11.47 -11.60
C ASP A 316 31.98 -9.96 -11.78
N ALA A 317 31.72 -9.23 -10.69
CA ALA A 317 31.49 -7.80 -10.74
C ALA A 317 32.75 -7.02 -11.18
N PRO A 318 32.60 -5.95 -11.96
CA PRO A 318 33.72 -5.09 -12.31
C PRO A 318 34.30 -4.42 -11.06
N ARG A 319 35.62 -4.21 -11.07
CA ARG A 319 36.35 -3.65 -9.91
C ARG A 319 36.07 -2.16 -9.68
N GLU A 320 35.71 -1.45 -10.73
CA GLU A 320 35.55 0.00 -10.79
C GLU A 320 34.31 0.37 -11.61
N GLY A 321 33.88 1.63 -11.52
CA GLY A 321 32.72 2.15 -12.25
C GLY A 321 31.40 1.89 -11.52
N THR A 322 30.32 1.89 -12.31
CA THR A 322 28.95 1.65 -11.87
C THR A 322 28.29 0.62 -12.78
N ALA A 323 27.40 -0.20 -12.24
CA ALA A 323 26.58 -1.12 -13.03
C ALA A 323 25.10 -0.78 -12.84
N GLU A 324 24.39 -0.53 -13.93
CA GLU A 324 22.95 -0.24 -13.91
C GLU A 324 22.11 -1.52 -14.01
N GLU A 325 21.02 -1.62 -13.26
CA GLU A 325 20.12 -2.77 -13.35
C GLU A 325 19.49 -2.82 -14.74
N TYR A 326 19.68 -3.93 -15.46
CA TYR A 326 19.10 -4.12 -16.78
C TYR A 326 17.64 -4.59 -16.69
N THR A 327 16.75 -3.66 -16.36
CA THR A 327 15.30 -3.90 -16.20
C THR A 327 14.46 -2.92 -17.01
N ALA A 328 13.29 -3.37 -17.49
CA ALA A 328 12.26 -2.46 -17.98
C ALA A 328 11.61 -1.73 -16.80
N THR A 329 11.52 -0.40 -16.88
CA THR A 329 10.91 0.43 -15.84
C THR A 329 9.38 0.40 -15.93
N GLY A 330 8.72 0.14 -14.82
CA GLY A 330 7.28 0.25 -14.69
C GLY A 330 6.79 1.69 -14.85
N THR A 331 5.56 1.87 -15.37
CA THR A 331 5.00 3.20 -15.65
C THR A 331 3.76 3.54 -14.82
N ARG A 332 3.23 2.55 -14.08
CA ARG A 332 1.99 2.65 -13.29
C ARG A 332 2.18 2.05 -11.90
N VAL A 333 1.41 2.56 -10.94
CA VAL A 333 1.29 2.00 -9.59
C VAL A 333 0.07 1.09 -9.53
N ALA A 334 0.25 -0.18 -9.20
CA ALA A 334 -0.83 -1.11 -8.96
C ALA A 334 -1.32 -0.99 -7.52
N VAL A 335 -2.64 -0.91 -7.34
CA VAL A 335 -3.29 -0.73 -6.04
C VAL A 335 -4.43 -1.72 -5.90
N LEU A 336 -4.47 -2.42 -4.76
CA LEU A 336 -5.51 -3.39 -4.44
C LEU A 336 -6.21 -3.02 -3.13
N ASP A 337 -7.52 -2.83 -3.22
CA ASP A 337 -8.39 -2.63 -2.06
C ASP A 337 -8.94 -3.98 -1.58
N SER A 338 -8.84 -4.24 -0.28
CA SER A 338 -9.28 -5.46 0.41
C SER A 338 -9.63 -5.14 1.87
N SER A 339 -10.14 -6.08 2.65
CA SER A 339 -10.47 -5.82 4.06
C SER A 339 -9.26 -5.49 4.94
N LEU A 340 -8.03 -5.81 4.50
CA LEU A 340 -6.79 -5.36 5.14
C LEU A 340 -6.60 -3.84 4.98
N GLY A 341 -7.11 -3.29 3.88
CA GLY A 341 -6.95 -1.91 3.47
C GLY A 341 -6.58 -1.80 1.99
N ARG A 342 -5.95 -0.69 1.65
CA ARG A 342 -5.39 -0.39 0.33
C ARG A 342 -3.91 -0.76 0.28
N LEU A 343 -3.58 -1.78 -0.50
CA LEU A 343 -2.24 -2.33 -0.68
C LEU A 343 -1.58 -1.78 -1.95
N ALA A 344 -0.28 -1.52 -1.90
CA ALA A 344 0.58 -1.35 -3.06
C ALA A 344 1.95 -2.02 -2.82
N THR A 345 2.72 -2.20 -3.88
CA THR A 345 4.08 -2.76 -3.80
C THR A 345 5.09 -1.73 -4.29
N LEU A 346 6.21 -1.61 -3.57
CA LEU A 346 7.37 -0.82 -3.99
C LEU A 346 8.58 -1.75 -3.98
N ILE A 347 9.32 -1.89 -5.08
CA ILE A 347 10.42 -2.85 -5.16
C ILE A 347 11.74 -2.13 -4.90
N CYS A 348 12.40 -2.46 -3.78
CA CYS A 348 13.74 -1.99 -3.43
C CYS A 348 13.93 -0.47 -3.52
N GLU A 349 14.64 0.01 -4.54
CA GLU A 349 14.91 1.45 -4.78
C GLU A 349 13.63 2.29 -4.87
N ASP A 350 12.48 1.70 -5.19
CA ASP A 350 11.18 2.38 -5.19
C ASP A 350 10.81 2.94 -3.80
N LEU A 351 11.31 2.33 -2.71
CA LEU A 351 11.05 2.78 -1.34
C LEU A 351 11.87 4.04 -0.99
N SER A 352 13.09 4.17 -1.48
CA SER A 352 13.99 5.31 -1.23
C SER A 352 13.77 6.46 -2.21
N ARG A 353 13.60 6.13 -3.50
CA ARG A 353 13.47 7.09 -4.59
C ARG A 353 12.01 7.51 -4.75
N SER A 354 11.69 8.77 -4.43
CA SER A 354 10.31 9.28 -4.52
C SER A 354 9.96 9.90 -5.89
N ILE A 355 10.73 9.65 -6.94
CA ILE A 355 10.61 10.43 -8.18
C ILE A 355 9.50 9.84 -9.07
N GLY A 356 8.29 10.34 -8.91
CA GLY A 356 7.23 10.19 -9.91
C GLY A 356 6.19 9.09 -9.68
N TRP A 357 6.15 8.45 -8.50
CA TRP A 357 5.04 7.60 -8.03
C TRP A 357 4.56 7.93 -6.61
N GLU A 358 5.35 8.66 -5.82
CA GLU A 358 4.97 9.02 -4.45
C GLU A 358 3.67 9.85 -4.43
N ARG A 359 3.45 10.68 -5.45
CA ARG A 359 2.21 11.45 -5.61
C ARG A 359 1.00 10.53 -5.81
N GLU A 360 1.16 9.49 -6.64
CA GLU A 360 0.11 8.51 -6.94
C GLU A 360 -0.22 7.67 -5.70
N VAL A 361 0.79 7.19 -4.98
CA VAL A 361 0.63 6.44 -3.72
C VAL A 361 -0.04 7.33 -2.66
N GLN A 362 0.36 8.59 -2.55
CA GLN A 362 -0.23 9.57 -1.62
C GLN A 362 -1.67 9.93 -2.00
N ALA A 363 -1.93 10.19 -3.28
CA ALA A 363 -3.26 10.54 -3.78
C ALA A 363 -4.24 9.40 -3.49
N CYS A 364 -3.83 8.15 -3.73
CA CYS A 364 -4.60 6.97 -3.40
C CYS A 364 -4.77 6.72 -1.90
N GLY A 365 -3.95 7.30 -1.02
CA GLY A 365 -4.01 7.00 0.42
C GLY A 365 -3.73 5.52 0.71
N VAL A 366 -2.65 5.00 0.12
CA VAL A 366 -2.22 3.61 0.35
C VAL A 366 -1.94 3.38 1.82
N SER A 367 -2.53 2.33 2.38
CA SER A 367 -2.42 1.98 3.80
C SER A 367 -1.38 0.92 4.09
N HIS A 368 -1.01 0.12 3.09
CA HIS A 368 -0.09 -1.00 3.23
C HIS A 368 0.87 -1.01 2.05
N LEU A 369 2.16 -0.94 2.34
CA LEU A 369 3.25 -1.03 1.36
C LEU A 369 4.00 -2.34 1.58
N LEU A 370 4.02 -3.19 0.55
CA LEU A 370 4.83 -4.40 0.53
C LEU A 370 6.12 -4.10 -0.22
N VAL A 371 7.26 -4.34 0.41
CA VAL A 371 8.57 -3.90 -0.09
C VAL A 371 9.55 -5.07 -0.16
N PRO A 372 9.50 -5.87 -1.23
CA PRO A 372 10.54 -6.85 -1.51
C PRO A 372 11.85 -6.14 -1.88
N ILE A 373 12.96 -6.54 -1.27
CA ILE A 373 14.28 -5.96 -1.53
C ILE A 373 15.33 -7.06 -1.75
N PHE A 374 16.34 -6.75 -2.56
CA PHE A 374 17.58 -7.51 -2.66
C PHE A 374 18.72 -6.59 -2.27
N SER A 375 19.19 -6.73 -1.03
CA SER A 375 20.24 -5.86 -0.48
C SER A 375 21.09 -6.61 0.53
N LYS A 376 22.13 -5.94 1.04
CA LYS A 376 22.80 -6.32 2.30
C LYS A 376 21.75 -6.49 3.43
N PRO A 377 22.08 -7.15 4.55
CA PRO A 377 21.17 -7.28 5.68
C PRO A 377 20.54 -5.95 6.09
N ILE A 378 19.27 -6.02 6.50
CA ILE A 378 18.57 -4.88 7.09
C ILE A 378 19.24 -4.60 8.43
N ILE A 379 19.61 -3.33 8.63
CA ILE A 379 20.29 -2.85 9.83
C ILE A 379 19.55 -1.60 10.30
N GLU A 380 19.41 -1.45 11.60
CA GLU A 380 18.79 -0.29 12.22
C GLU A 380 19.43 1.03 11.72
N TYR A 381 18.59 2.06 11.58
CA TYR A 381 18.94 3.41 11.14
C TYR A 381 19.49 3.51 9.71
N ARG A 382 19.38 2.45 8.90
CA ARG A 382 19.75 2.46 7.48
C ARG A 382 18.55 2.77 6.59
N TRP A 383 18.79 2.76 5.28
CA TRP A 383 17.88 3.26 4.25
C TRP A 383 16.52 2.56 4.28
N GLU A 384 16.48 1.27 4.65
CA GLU A 384 15.26 0.48 4.76
C GLU A 384 14.32 1.06 5.83
N GLN A 385 14.88 1.34 7.01
CA GLN A 385 14.15 1.98 8.11
C GLN A 385 13.77 3.43 7.76
N GLN A 386 14.72 4.22 7.25
CA GLN A 386 14.46 5.63 6.92
C GLN A 386 13.37 5.78 5.83
N GLY A 387 13.41 4.91 4.82
CA GLY A 387 12.39 4.84 3.78
C GLY A 387 11.03 4.45 4.35
N ALA A 388 10.99 3.43 5.22
CA ALA A 388 9.75 3.00 5.88
C ALA A 388 9.16 4.09 6.79
N GLU A 389 9.97 4.71 7.66
CA GLU A 389 9.55 5.80 8.56
C GLU A 389 9.02 7.03 7.79
N ARG A 390 9.61 7.32 6.61
CA ARG A 390 9.09 8.37 5.72
C ARG A 390 7.68 8.05 5.25
N GLN A 391 7.42 6.82 4.81
CA GLN A 391 6.08 6.42 4.36
C GLN A 391 5.08 6.36 5.51
N VAL A 392 5.49 5.87 6.69
CA VAL A 392 4.66 5.93 7.91
C VAL A 392 4.28 7.37 8.23
N SER A 393 5.25 8.28 8.24
CA SER A 393 5.02 9.69 8.60
C SER A 393 4.19 10.44 7.54
N GLY A 394 4.45 10.20 6.26
CA GLY A 394 3.84 10.90 5.14
C GLY A 394 2.47 10.36 4.74
N LEU A 395 2.29 9.05 4.78
CA LEU A 395 1.07 8.37 4.33
C LEU A 395 0.25 7.78 5.48
N GLY A 396 0.92 7.38 6.57
CA GLY A 396 0.33 6.54 7.61
C GLY A 396 0.28 5.06 7.25
N SER A 397 1.05 4.64 6.25
CA SER A 397 1.05 3.26 5.81
C SER A 397 1.78 2.35 6.80
N TRP A 398 1.32 1.11 6.91
CA TRP A 398 2.17 0.00 7.33
C TRP A 398 3.12 -0.39 6.20
N VAL A 399 4.40 -0.57 6.49
CA VAL A 399 5.44 -0.92 5.52
C VAL A 399 6.05 -2.26 5.91
N VAL A 400 6.03 -3.23 5.02
CA VAL A 400 6.62 -4.57 5.22
C VAL A 400 7.79 -4.74 4.26
N VAL A 401 9.01 -4.70 4.79
CA VAL A 401 10.25 -4.92 4.04
C VAL A 401 10.70 -6.37 4.20
N SER A 402 11.00 -7.06 3.09
CA SER A 402 11.49 -8.44 3.09
C SER A 402 12.75 -8.57 2.23
N ASN A 403 13.81 -9.16 2.80
CA ASN A 403 15.11 -9.29 2.18
C ASN A 403 15.59 -10.75 2.14
N SER A 404 16.45 -11.07 1.18
CA SER A 404 17.14 -12.35 1.10
C SER A 404 18.35 -12.40 2.04
N LEU A 405 18.92 -13.60 2.20
CA LEU A 405 20.19 -13.80 2.93
C LEU A 405 21.41 -13.73 2.00
N ALA A 406 21.22 -13.84 0.67
CA ALA A 406 22.29 -14.07 -0.29
C ALA A 406 23.47 -13.07 -0.18
N VAL A 407 23.17 -11.77 -0.15
CA VAL A 407 24.20 -10.74 0.02
C VAL A 407 24.80 -10.80 1.42
N GLY A 408 23.95 -10.95 2.46
CA GLY A 408 24.41 -11.01 3.84
C GLY A 408 25.36 -12.16 4.15
N ALA A 409 25.12 -13.33 3.54
CA ALA A 409 25.98 -14.51 3.68
C ALA A 409 27.39 -14.29 3.09
N ALA A 410 27.51 -13.40 2.10
CA ALA A 410 28.79 -13.06 1.49
C ALA A 410 29.59 -12.01 2.30
N ILE A 411 28.95 -11.22 3.15
CA ILE A 411 29.60 -10.13 3.90
C ILE A 411 30.05 -10.63 5.28
N PRO A 412 31.36 -10.64 5.60
CA PRO A 412 31.85 -10.94 6.95
C PRO A 412 31.29 -9.99 8.02
N ASP A 413 31.15 -10.48 9.25
CA ASP A 413 30.60 -9.70 10.36
C ASP A 413 31.41 -8.43 10.68
N GLU A 414 32.72 -8.48 10.46
CA GLU A 414 33.65 -7.36 10.64
C GLU A 414 33.47 -6.22 9.62
N ASP A 415 33.01 -6.54 8.41
CA ASP A 415 32.82 -5.58 7.32
C ASP A 415 31.49 -4.82 7.44
N LEU A 416 30.54 -5.33 8.23
CA LEU A 416 29.20 -4.75 8.39
C LEU A 416 28.70 -4.90 9.83
N GLN A 417 28.94 -3.84 10.61
CA GLN A 417 28.53 -3.74 12.01
C GLN A 417 27.01 -3.55 12.17
N GLY A 418 26.46 -4.14 13.23
CA GLY A 418 25.05 -4.05 13.62
C GLY A 418 24.33 -5.39 13.59
N THR A 419 23.16 -5.46 14.22
CA THR A 419 22.31 -6.64 14.16
C THR A 419 21.77 -6.82 12.75
N ARG A 420 21.88 -8.04 12.21
CA ARG A 420 21.45 -8.40 10.85
C ARG A 420 20.00 -8.90 10.87
N HIS A 421 19.14 -8.23 10.12
CA HIS A 421 17.74 -8.58 9.97
C HIS A 421 17.41 -8.94 8.52
N THR A 422 16.39 -9.79 8.37
CA THR A 422 15.87 -10.23 7.06
C THR A 422 14.53 -9.58 6.74
N CYS A 423 13.83 -9.04 7.73
CA CYS A 423 12.64 -8.23 7.50
C CYS A 423 12.51 -7.08 8.51
N LEU A 424 11.71 -6.09 8.11
CA LEU A 424 11.29 -4.97 8.93
C LEU A 424 9.81 -4.75 8.68
N VAL A 425 9.01 -4.65 9.74
CA VAL A 425 7.67 -4.07 9.67
C VAL A 425 7.67 -2.75 10.41
N ALA A 426 7.17 -1.71 9.76
CA ALA A 426 7.05 -0.37 10.33
C ALA A 426 5.60 0.13 10.20
N GLY A 427 5.11 0.83 11.21
CA GLY A 427 3.75 1.39 11.18
C GLY A 427 3.58 2.54 12.17
N PRO A 428 2.42 3.23 12.14
CA PRO A 428 2.09 4.22 13.15
C PRO A 428 2.13 3.59 14.55
N ALA A 429 2.88 4.17 15.48
CA ALA A 429 2.97 3.64 16.85
C ALA A 429 1.68 3.79 17.67
N ASP A 430 0.84 4.74 17.26
CA ASP A 430 -0.39 5.11 17.93
C ASP A 430 -1.38 5.65 16.91
N LEU A 431 -2.65 5.26 17.04
CA LEU A 431 -3.75 5.76 16.22
C LEU A 431 -4.10 7.21 16.59
N GLU A 432 -3.92 7.62 17.85
CA GLU A 432 -4.18 9.02 18.27
C GLU A 432 -3.18 10.01 17.66
N ARG A 433 -1.98 9.54 17.30
CA ARG A 433 -0.90 10.32 16.68
C ARG A 433 -0.60 11.58 17.47
N ALA A 434 -0.31 11.41 18.76
CA ALA A 434 0.15 12.49 19.62
C ALA A 434 1.63 12.84 19.40
N ALA A 435 2.42 11.94 18.80
CA ALA A 435 3.87 12.07 18.62
C ALA A 435 4.33 11.52 17.26
N TYR A 436 5.57 11.85 16.85
CA TYR A 436 6.25 11.23 15.71
C TYR A 436 6.71 9.79 16.05
N GLY A 437 5.78 8.95 16.49
CA GLY A 437 6.04 7.58 16.88
C GLY A 437 5.89 6.63 15.70
N THR A 438 6.94 5.85 15.42
CA THR A 438 6.88 4.70 14.50
C THR A 438 7.13 3.43 15.29
N GLU A 439 6.24 2.46 15.17
CA GLU A 439 6.49 1.11 15.65
C GLU A 439 7.43 0.42 14.67
N LEU A 440 8.53 -0.15 15.16
CA LEU A 440 9.52 -0.87 14.36
C LEU A 440 9.66 -2.30 14.87
N GLN A 441 9.49 -3.25 13.96
CA GLN A 441 9.51 -4.68 14.25
C GLN A 441 10.54 -5.35 13.34
N PHE A 442 11.75 -5.55 13.85
CA PHE A 442 12.84 -6.20 13.12
C PHE A 442 12.81 -7.72 13.31
N GLY A 443 12.72 -8.45 12.20
CA GLY A 443 12.72 -9.92 12.20
C GLY A 443 13.95 -10.50 11.53
N SER A 444 14.42 -11.63 12.06
CA SER A 444 15.60 -12.34 11.54
C SER A 444 15.27 -13.80 11.26
N ALA A 445 15.85 -14.32 10.19
CA ALA A 445 15.86 -15.73 9.81
C ALA A 445 17.31 -16.15 9.52
N SER A 446 17.65 -17.40 9.82
CA SER A 446 19.02 -17.91 9.60
C SER A 446 19.16 -18.76 8.34
N THR A 447 18.03 -19.22 7.79
CA THR A 447 17.95 -19.97 6.54
C THR A 447 16.87 -19.39 5.64
N GLY A 448 16.92 -19.65 4.34
CA GLY A 448 15.98 -19.15 3.35
C GLY A 448 14.59 -19.76 3.48
N ALA A 449 14.46 -20.91 4.16
CA ALA A 449 13.17 -21.49 4.49
C ALA A 449 12.57 -20.96 5.80
N GLU A 450 13.37 -20.31 6.66
CA GLU A 450 12.91 -19.81 7.95
C GLU A 450 12.10 -18.52 7.79
N LEU A 451 11.20 -18.28 8.74
CA LEU A 451 10.46 -17.04 8.81
C LEU A 451 11.24 -16.05 9.67
N GLY A 452 11.30 -14.79 9.22
CA GLY A 452 11.82 -13.69 10.00
C GLY A 452 10.97 -13.50 11.26
N ARG A 453 11.58 -13.78 12.42
CA ARG A 453 10.91 -13.68 13.72
C ARG A 453 11.53 -12.57 14.56
N LEU A 454 10.70 -11.95 15.38
CA LEU A 454 11.13 -11.00 16.40
C LEU A 454 11.99 -11.72 17.46
N ALA A 455 12.69 -10.95 18.29
CA ALA A 455 13.42 -11.50 19.43
C ALA A 455 12.52 -12.30 20.41
N THR A 456 11.22 -12.04 20.40
CA THR A 456 10.19 -12.78 21.16
C THR A 456 9.76 -14.10 20.51
N ALA A 457 10.37 -14.47 19.37
CA ALA A 457 9.98 -15.58 18.49
C ALA A 457 8.60 -15.41 17.80
N GLU A 458 7.90 -14.30 18.03
CA GLU A 458 6.66 -13.99 17.31
C GLU A 458 6.92 -13.52 15.87
N LEU A 459 5.88 -13.58 15.04
CA LEU A 459 5.90 -12.91 13.75
C LEU A 459 5.68 -11.40 13.94
N PRO A 460 6.26 -10.57 13.05
CA PRO A 460 5.84 -9.19 12.90
C PRO A 460 4.35 -9.06 12.58
N ARG A 461 3.76 -7.89 12.81
CA ARG A 461 2.31 -7.65 12.66
C ARG A 461 2.00 -6.27 12.08
N VAL A 462 0.87 -6.17 11.38
CA VAL A 462 0.28 -4.91 10.89
C VAL A 462 -1.16 -4.76 11.39
N LEU A 463 -1.73 -3.56 11.33
CA LEU A 463 -3.15 -3.32 11.64
C LEU A 463 -3.96 -3.06 10.37
N PRO A 464 -5.17 -3.65 10.23
CA PRO A 464 -6.06 -3.33 9.12
C PRO A 464 -6.49 -1.86 9.10
N GLY A 465 -6.58 -1.28 7.89
CA GLY A 465 -7.20 0.02 7.55
C GLY A 465 -7.17 1.13 8.62
N ALA A 466 -6.08 1.87 8.79
CA ALA A 466 -5.88 2.89 9.83
C ALA A 466 -6.68 4.22 9.71
N ALA A 467 -7.89 4.22 9.11
CA ALA A 467 -8.65 5.45 8.83
C ALA A 467 -9.77 5.80 9.84
N TYR A 468 -9.97 5.02 10.90
CA TYR A 468 -11.15 5.11 11.77
C TYR A 468 -11.33 6.48 12.45
N ASP A 469 -10.25 7.12 12.89
CA ASP A 469 -10.34 8.20 13.89
C ASP A 469 -11.02 9.49 13.38
N VAL A 470 -10.89 9.81 12.10
CA VAL A 470 -11.41 11.09 11.57
C VAL A 470 -12.92 11.06 11.38
N TRP A 471 -13.48 9.93 10.94
CA TRP A 471 -14.94 9.77 10.89
C TRP A 471 -15.58 9.77 12.27
N HIS A 472 -14.89 9.25 13.28
CA HIS A 472 -15.37 9.33 14.66
C HIS A 472 -15.32 10.76 15.21
N ALA A 473 -14.37 11.60 14.79
CA ALA A 473 -14.29 12.99 15.23
C ALA A 473 -15.39 13.90 14.65
N HIS A 474 -16.05 13.51 13.56
CA HIS A 474 -17.14 14.28 12.94
C HIS A 474 -18.51 14.04 13.60
N LEU A 475 -18.65 13.04 14.47
CA LEU A 475 -19.93 12.68 15.07
C LEU A 475 -19.95 13.01 16.57
N PRO A 476 -20.98 13.72 17.08
CA PRO A 476 -21.12 13.98 18.50
C PRO A 476 -21.40 12.67 19.28
N GLY A 477 -20.65 12.42 20.36
CA GLY A 477 -20.94 11.34 21.32
C GLY A 477 -19.99 10.14 21.31
N THR A 478 -19.00 10.11 20.41
CA THR A 478 -17.92 9.11 20.41
C THR A 478 -16.65 9.68 21.05
N LYS A 479 -16.59 9.60 22.39
CA LYS A 479 -15.36 9.59 23.19
C LYS A 479 -15.51 8.60 24.33
#